data_AF-A0A4Y6PRV2-F1
#
_entry.id   AF-A0A4Y6PRV2-F1
#
_cell.length_a   1.000
_cell.length_b   1.000
_cell.length_c   1.000
_cell.angle_alpha   90.00
_cell.angle_beta   90.00
_cell.angle_gamma   90.00
#
_symmetry.space_group_name_H-M   'P 1'
#
loop_
_entity.id
_entity.type
_entity.pdbx_description
1 polymer ?
#
loop_
_entity_poly.entity_id
_entity_poly.type
_entity_poly.pdbx_seq_one_letter_code
_entity_poly.pdbx_strand_id
1 'polypeptide(L)'
;MASDAKPTFHRGVALMLCENEAILEETMVSIDTTELDIQRIGGRAIVAPAYQLEAIREALQQRGTFPKVVGDIVTEELLAAQAAQEDEEAETSEQQEDE
;
A
#
# COMPACT_ATOMS: atom_id res chain seq x y z
N MET A 1 -26.07 8.67 1.65
CA MET A 1 -25.52 9.02 2.97
C MET A 1 -24.03 9.25 2.75
N ALA A 2 -23.54 10.47 2.93
CA ALA A 2 -22.10 10.71 2.87
C ALA A 2 -21.49 10.04 4.11
N SER A 3 -20.56 9.12 3.90
CA SER A 3 -19.85 8.47 4.99
C SER A 3 -19.00 9.51 5.69
N ASP A 4 -19.25 9.77 6.98
CA ASP A 4 -18.43 10.59 7.90
C ASP A 4 -17.07 9.91 8.22
N ALA A 5 -16.59 9.02 7.33
CA ALA A 5 -15.31 8.36 7.49
C ALA A 5 -14.19 9.37 7.28
N LYS A 6 -13.35 9.55 8.31
CA LYS A 6 -12.13 10.35 8.23
C LYS A 6 -11.24 9.76 7.11
N PRO A 7 -10.69 10.58 6.20
CA PRO A 7 -9.81 10.08 5.16
C PRO A 7 -8.55 9.46 5.78
N THR A 8 -8.25 8.23 5.38
CA THR A 8 -7.02 7.53 5.76
C THR A 8 -5.95 7.77 4.69
N PHE A 9 -4.77 8.20 5.11
CA PHE A 9 -3.62 8.40 4.23
C PHE A 9 -2.61 7.29 4.46
N HIS A 10 -2.29 6.53 3.41
CA HIS A 10 -1.26 5.50 3.46
C HIS A 10 0.02 6.02 2.80
N ARG A 11 1.16 5.86 3.48
CA ARG A 11 2.50 6.11 2.93
C ARG A 11 3.12 4.77 2.53
N GLY A 12 4.03 4.78 1.55
CA GLY A 12 4.65 3.55 1.04
C GLY A 12 3.66 2.62 0.34
N VAL A 13 3.00 3.10 -0.71
CA VAL A 13 2.10 2.28 -1.54
C VAL A 13 2.88 1.63 -2.68
N ALA A 14 2.47 0.41 -3.05
CA ALA A 14 2.98 -0.28 -4.21
C ALA A 14 1.85 -0.62 -5.19
N LEU A 15 2.22 -0.77 -6.47
CA LEU A 15 1.31 -1.15 -7.54
C LEU A 15 1.59 -2.60 -7.91
N MET A 16 0.57 -3.44 -7.90
CA MET A 16 0.64 -4.79 -8.44
C MET A 16 -0.06 -4.84 -9.79
N LEU A 17 0.65 -5.34 -10.78
CA LEU A 17 0.22 -5.50 -12.17
C LEU A 17 0.06 -6.99 -12.49
N CYS A 18 -1.16 -7.36 -12.83
CA CYS A 18 -1.49 -8.64 -13.42
C CYS A 18 -1.29 -8.59 -14.93
N GLU A 19 -1.03 -9.75 -15.54
CA GLU A 19 -0.80 -9.86 -16.98
C GLU A 19 -2.04 -9.44 -17.79
N ASN A 20 -3.22 -9.85 -17.33
CA ASN A 20 -4.52 -9.49 -17.92
C ASN A 20 -5.61 -9.34 -16.84
N GLU A 21 -6.80 -8.89 -17.28
CA GLU A 21 -7.94 -8.64 -16.41
C GLU A 21 -8.51 -9.91 -15.78
N ALA A 22 -8.55 -11.02 -16.52
CA ALA A 22 -9.06 -12.29 -16.00
C ALA A 22 -8.23 -12.79 -14.81
N ILE A 23 -6.91 -12.66 -14.87
CA ILE A 23 -6.00 -13.02 -13.76
C ILE A 23 -6.23 -12.12 -12.55
N LEU A 24 -6.51 -10.83 -12.75
CA LEU A 24 -6.84 -9.94 -11.64
C LEU A 24 -8.16 -10.35 -10.98
N GLU A 25 -9.21 -10.62 -11.77
CA GLU A 25 -10.49 -11.08 -11.22
C GLU A 25 -10.34 -12.38 -10.44
N GLU A 26 -9.63 -13.36 -11.01
CA GLU A 26 -9.35 -14.62 -10.33
C GLU A 26 -8.58 -14.36 -9.02
N THR A 27 -7.54 -13.54 -9.06
CA THR A 27 -6.76 -13.13 -7.89
C THR A 27 -7.66 -12.58 -6.79
N MET A 28 -8.52 -11.61 -7.11
CA MET A 28 -9.40 -10.93 -6.14
C MET A 28 -10.46 -11.85 -5.54
N VAL A 29 -10.93 -12.85 -6.29
CA VAL A 29 -11.83 -13.89 -5.76
C VAL A 29 -11.08 -14.86 -4.83
N SER A 30 -9.79 -15.05 -5.10
CA SER A 30 -8.99 -16.10 -4.48
C SER A 30 -8.37 -15.68 -3.13
N ILE A 31 -8.36 -14.38 -2.83
CA ILE A 31 -7.83 -13.81 -1.59
C ILE A 31 -8.97 -13.19 -0.77
N ASP A 32 -8.86 -13.24 0.55
CA ASP A 32 -9.74 -12.46 1.43
C ASP A 32 -9.25 -11.01 1.43
N THR A 33 -10.10 -10.09 0.98
CA THR A 33 -9.80 -8.65 0.88
C THR A 33 -10.45 -7.82 1.97
N THR A 34 -11.17 -8.46 2.90
CA THR A 34 -11.99 -7.76 3.91
C THR A 34 -11.16 -6.83 4.80
N GLU A 35 -9.90 -7.19 5.04
CA GLU A 35 -8.96 -6.44 5.88
C GLU A 35 -7.85 -5.73 5.07
N LEU A 36 -7.96 -5.69 3.73
CA LEU A 36 -6.92 -5.14 2.87
C LEU A 36 -7.33 -3.77 2.31
N ASP A 37 -6.42 -2.80 2.43
CA ASP A 37 -6.59 -1.44 1.91
C ASP A 37 -6.21 -1.39 0.43
N ILE A 38 -7.01 -2.05 -0.41
CA ILE A 38 -6.75 -2.21 -1.84
C ILE A 38 -7.65 -1.29 -2.67
N GLN A 39 -7.03 -0.55 -3.59
CA GLN A 39 -7.73 0.22 -4.61
C GLN A 39 -7.45 -0.35 -6.01
N ARG A 40 -8.50 -0.65 -6.77
CA ARG A 40 -8.36 -1.02 -8.19
C ARG A 40 -8.01 0.18 -9.06
N ILE A 41 -7.05 0.00 -9.96
CA ILE A 41 -6.63 0.98 -10.97
C ILE A 41 -6.73 0.35 -12.36
N GLY A 42 -7.79 0.71 -13.09
CA GLY A 42 -8.10 0.10 -14.39
C GLY A 42 -8.45 -1.38 -14.27
N GLY A 43 -8.26 -2.14 -15.36
CA GLY A 43 -8.66 -3.56 -15.42
C GLY A 43 -7.59 -4.57 -15.02
N ARG A 44 -6.35 -4.14 -14.71
CA ARG A 44 -5.21 -5.08 -14.54
C ARG A 44 -4.33 -4.78 -13.33
N ALA A 45 -4.64 -3.73 -12.58
CA ALA A 45 -3.76 -3.28 -11.52
C ALA A 45 -4.53 -2.98 -10.24
N ILE A 46 -3.82 -3.17 -9.14
CA ILE A 46 -4.25 -2.75 -7.81
C ILE A 46 -3.14 -1.96 -7.14
N VAL A 47 -3.53 -0.98 -6.33
CA VAL A 47 -2.66 -0.24 -5.43
C VAL A 47 -3.04 -0.61 -4.02
N ALA A 48 -2.04 -0.85 -3.18
CA ALA A 48 -2.23 -1.09 -1.77
C ALA A 48 -0.97 -0.66 -1.01
N PRO A 49 -1.03 -0.52 0.32
CA PRO A 49 0.16 -0.36 1.13
C PRO A 49 1.16 -1.50 0.85
N ALA A 50 2.44 -1.16 0.68
CA ALA A 50 3.44 -2.10 0.17
C ALA A 50 3.62 -3.33 1.09
N TYR A 51 3.47 -3.15 2.41
CA TYR A 51 3.51 -4.23 3.39
C TYR A 51 2.37 -5.24 3.23
N GLN A 52 1.19 -4.81 2.78
CA GLN A 52 0.05 -5.72 2.52
C GLN A 52 0.26 -6.50 1.21
N LEU A 53 0.93 -5.88 0.23
CA LEU A 53 1.17 -6.49 -1.07
C LEU A 53 2.12 -7.68 -1.04
N GLU A 54 3.02 -7.74 -0.06
CA GLU A 54 3.95 -8.85 0.06
C GLU A 54 3.22 -10.17 0.37
N ALA A 55 2.29 -10.14 1.32
CA ALA A 55 1.45 -11.30 1.65
C ALA A 55 0.57 -11.75 0.46
N ILE A 56 -0.01 -10.79 -0.26
CA ILE A 56 -0.81 -11.06 -1.47
C ILE A 56 0.06 -11.71 -2.55
N ARG A 57 1.26 -11.16 -2.78
CA ARG A 57 2.22 -11.69 -3.75
C ARG A 57 2.61 -13.13 -3.41
N GLU A 58 2.96 -13.40 -2.16
CA GLU A 58 3.34 -14.75 -1.73
C GLU A 58 2.21 -15.76 -1.91
N ALA A 59 0.99 -15.39 -1.51
CA ALA A 59 -0.19 -16.23 -1.68
C ALA A 59 -0.47 -16.55 -3.16
N LEU A 60 -0.26 -15.59 -4.06
CA LEU A 60 -0.41 -15.79 -5.51
C LEU A 60 0.71 -16.64 -6.11
N GLN A 61 1.94 -16.45 -5.66
CA GLN A 61 3.08 -17.25 -6.11
C GLN A 61 2.93 -18.72 -5.74
N GLN A 62 2.41 -19.03 -4.55
CA GLN A 62 2.08 -20.40 -4.14
C GLN A 62 1.05 -21.07 -5.05
N ARG A 63 0.23 -20.29 -5.75
CA ARG A 63 -0.78 -20.74 -6.72
C ARG A 63 -0.28 -20.71 -8.17
N GLY A 64 1.01 -20.44 -8.39
CA GLY A 64 1.63 -20.37 -9.72
C GLY A 64 1.38 -19.04 -10.46
N THR A 65 0.88 -18.01 -9.77
CA THR A 65 0.66 -16.68 -10.34
C THR A 65 1.76 -15.73 -9.87
N PHE A 66 2.43 -15.06 -10.81
CA PHE A 66 3.61 -14.23 -10.51
C PHE A 66 3.35 -12.77 -10.90
N PRO A 67 2.60 -12.01 -10.08
CA PRO A 67 2.28 -10.63 -10.41
C PRO A 67 3.52 -9.74 -10.32
N LYS A 68 3.57 -8.69 -11.15
CA LYS A 68 4.66 -7.72 -11.12
C LYS A 68 4.35 -6.64 -10.09
N VAL A 69 5.24 -6.42 -9.12
CA VAL A 69 5.14 -5.33 -8.15
C VAL A 69 6.03 -4.17 -8.59
N VAL A 70 5.51 -2.95 -8.54
CA VAL A 70 6.22 -1.69 -8.84
C VAL A 70 6.15 -0.79 -7.61
N GLY A 71 7.33 -0.36 -7.14
CA GLY A 71 7.50 0.41 -5.90
C GLY A 71 8.41 -0.32 -4.92
N ASP A 72 9.00 0.42 -3.97
CA ASP A 72 9.78 -0.16 -2.89
C ASP A 72 8.85 -0.80 -1.86
N ILE A 73 9.15 -2.04 -1.48
CA ILE A 73 8.45 -2.70 -0.37
C ILE A 73 9.09 -2.19 0.92
N VAL A 74 8.43 -1.21 1.53
CA VAL A 74 8.79 -0.65 2.83
C VAL A 74 7.92 -1.30 3.90
N THR A 75 8.53 -1.71 5.01
CA THR A 75 7.81 -2.27 6.15
C THR A 75 7.07 -1.17 6.92
N GLU A 76 6.04 -1.56 7.67
CA GLU A 76 5.28 -0.63 8.51
C GLU A 76 6.17 0.04 9.58
N GLU A 77 7.15 -0.69 10.15
CA GLU A 77 8.10 -0.09 11.10
C GLU A 77 9.01 0.97 10.46
N LEU A 78 9.44 0.76 9.21
CA LEU A 78 10.26 1.73 8.48
C LEU A 78 9.47 3.01 8.19
N LEU A 79 8.19 2.87 7.83
CA LEU A 79 7.30 4.00 7.59
C LEU A 79 7.01 4.78 8.88
N ALA A 80 6.78 4.08 10.00
CA ALA A 80 6.57 4.70 11.30
C ALA A 80 7.82 5.46 11.78
N ALA A 81 9.01 4.89 11.58
CA ALA A 81 10.27 5.55 11.91
C ALA A 81 10.52 6.81 11.07
N GLN A 82 10.18 6.79 9.78
CA GLN A 82 10.31 7.97 8.90
C GLN A 82 9.31 9.08 9.28
N ALA A 83 8.06 8.73 9.61
CA ALA A 83 7.08 9.70 10.07
C ALA A 83 7.52 10.39 11.37
N ALA A 84 8.07 9.63 12.33
CA ALA A 84 8.59 10.20 13.58
C ALA A 84 9.79 11.14 13.36
N GLN A 85 10.64 10.86 12.36
CA GLN A 85 11.76 11.73 12.00
C GLN A 85 11.30 13.03 11.33
N GLU A 86 10.30 12.96 10.45
CA GLU A 86 9.74 14.16 9.80
C GLU A 86 9.06 15.11 10.82
N ASP A 87 8.40 14.57 11.84
CA ASP A 87 7.79 15.39 12.90
C ASP A 87 8.86 16.06 13.79
N GLU A 88 9.96 15.36 14.13
CA GLU A 88 11.07 15.94 14.91
C GLU A 88 11.85 17.03 14.14
N GLU A 89 12.03 16.87 12.83
CA GLU A 89 12.67 17.88 11.97
C GLU A 89 11.80 19.13 11.79
N ALA A 90 10.47 18.97 11.75
CA ALA A 90 9.54 20.10 11.72
C ALA A 90 9.60 20.92 13.02
N GLU A 91 9.55 20.27 14.19
CA GLU A 91 9.59 20.95 15.50
C GLU A 91 10.92 21.66 15.77
N THR A 92 12.04 21.13 15.25
CA THR A 92 13.36 21.79 15.39
C THR A 92 13.55 22.97 14.44
N SER A 93 12.89 22.98 13.29
CA SER A 93 12.91 24.11 12.35
C SER A 93 12.09 25.31 12.84
N GLU A 94 10.97 25.07 13.54
CA GLU A 94 10.14 26.15 14.11
C GLU A 94 10.81 26.85 15.31
N GLN A 95 11.70 26.17 16.05
CA GLN A 95 12.40 26.76 17.20
C GLN A 95 13.61 27.61 16.82
N GLN A 96 14.01 27.64 15.55
CA GLN A 96 15.17 28.43 15.06
C GLN A 96 14.78 29.74 14.37
N GLU A 97 13.50 30.01 14.13
CA GLU A 97 13.05 31.27 13.48
C GLU A 97 12.74 32.41 14.47
N ASP A 98 12.79 32.16 15.78
CA ASP A 98 12.44 33.11 16.85
C ASP A 98 13.65 33.64 17.68
N GLU A 99 14.89 33.53 17.18
CA GLU A 99 16.11 34.10 17.84
C GLU A 99 16.79 35.23 17.06
#